data_AF-A0A392QW93-F1
#
_entry.id   AF-A0A392QW93-F1
#
_cell.length_a   1.000
_cell.length_b   1.000
_cell.length_c   1.000
_cell.angle_alpha   90.00
_cell.angle_beta   90.00
_cell.angle_gamma   90.00
#
_symmetry.space_group_name_H-M   'P 1'
#
loop_
_entity.id
_entity.type
_entity.pdbx_description
1 polymer ?
#
loop_
_entity_poly.entity_id
_entity_poly.type
_entity_poly.pdbx_seq_one_letter_code
_entity_poly.pdbx_strand_id
1 'polypeptide(L)'
;QSSVVPFTKQQKVSSTIAGDDASNQLQQSIFDQLYKTAELIEAGNPVQAQGILARLNHQLSPIGKPFERASFYVKEALQLMLHSNGNNLNAFSPISFIFKIGAYKSFSEISPVLQFANFTCNQVLIEALERFDRIHIVDFDIGFGVQWSSFMQELVLRGNGIPSLKITAV
;
A
#
# COMPACT_ATOMS: atom_id res chain seq x y z
N GLN A 1 -0.79 -63.24 16.55
CA GLN A 1 -1.66 -62.37 15.71
C GLN A 1 -0.95 -61.03 15.58
N SER A 2 -0.48 -60.72 14.37
CA SER A 2 0.16 -59.44 14.04
C SER A 2 -0.93 -58.54 13.46
N SER A 3 -1.23 -57.42 14.11
CA SER A 3 -2.12 -56.39 13.57
C SER A 3 -1.30 -55.17 13.20
N VAL A 4 -1.05 -55.04 11.90
CA VAL A 4 -0.51 -53.84 11.25
C VAL A 4 -1.59 -52.77 11.27
N VAL A 5 -1.27 -51.58 11.79
CA VAL A 5 -2.09 -50.37 11.61
C VAL A 5 -1.45 -49.56 10.48
N PRO A 6 -2.09 -49.36 9.31
CA PRO A 6 -1.58 -48.44 8.31
C PRO A 6 -2.34 -47.11 8.29
N PHE A 7 -1.59 -46.07 7.91
CA PHE A 7 -2.03 -44.91 7.13
C PHE A 7 -2.87 -43.81 7.79
N THR A 8 -2.19 -42.77 8.29
CA THR A 8 -2.77 -41.42 8.46
C THR A 8 -1.89 -40.27 7.93
N LYS A 9 -0.71 -40.56 7.32
CA LYS A 9 0.20 -39.50 6.83
C LYS A 9 0.05 -39.14 5.35
N GLN A 10 -0.45 -40.01 4.47
CA GLN A 10 -0.52 -39.69 3.02
C GLN A 10 -1.78 -38.92 2.60
N GLN A 11 -2.90 -39.06 3.31
CA GLN A 11 -4.15 -38.36 2.98
C GLN A 11 -4.07 -36.84 3.23
N LYS A 12 -3.40 -36.42 4.32
CA LYS A 12 -3.26 -35.01 4.67
C LYS A 12 -2.40 -34.23 3.66
N VAL A 13 -1.37 -34.86 3.11
CA VAL A 13 -0.47 -34.24 2.12
C VAL A 13 -1.19 -34.08 0.76
N SER A 14 -1.94 -35.08 0.32
CA SER A 14 -2.68 -35.01 -0.95
C SER A 14 -3.82 -33.98 -0.91
N SER A 15 -4.51 -33.82 0.23
CA SER A 15 -5.54 -32.79 0.40
C SER A 15 -4.97 -31.37 0.43
N THR A 16 -3.76 -31.19 0.93
CA THR A 16 -3.09 -29.88 0.96
C THR A 16 -2.63 -29.48 -0.44
N ILE A 17 -2.01 -30.39 -1.19
CA ILE A 17 -1.54 -30.13 -2.56
C ILE A 17 -2.71 -29.78 -3.49
N ALA A 18 -3.81 -30.55 -3.43
CA ALA A 18 -5.00 -30.26 -4.24
C ALA A 18 -5.68 -28.93 -3.86
N GLY A 19 -5.64 -28.54 -2.58
CA GLY A 19 -6.15 -27.26 -2.10
C GLY A 19 -5.29 -26.07 -2.56
N ASP A 20 -3.97 -26.25 -2.61
CA ASP A 20 -3.03 -25.23 -3.08
C ASP A 20 -3.14 -25.02 -4.59
N ASP A 21 -3.30 -26.10 -5.37
CA ASP A 21 -3.50 -26.01 -6.82
C ASP A 21 -4.80 -25.29 -7.19
N ALA A 22 -5.90 -25.61 -6.51
CA ALA A 22 -7.18 -24.93 -6.72
C ALA A 22 -7.12 -23.45 -6.30
N SER A 23 -6.42 -23.13 -5.21
CA SER A 23 -6.20 -21.75 -4.78
C SER A 23 -5.38 -20.97 -5.81
N ASN A 24 -4.32 -21.56 -6.36
CA ASN A 24 -3.48 -20.93 -7.37
C ASN A 24 -4.26 -20.68 -8.68
N GLN A 25 -5.06 -21.64 -9.12
CA GLN A 25 -5.92 -21.48 -10.30
C GLN A 25 -6.94 -20.35 -10.13
N LEU A 26 -7.56 -20.26 -8.94
CA LEU A 26 -8.48 -19.16 -8.63
C LEU A 26 -7.77 -17.80 -8.66
N GLN A 27 -6.56 -17.72 -8.09
CA GLN A 27 -5.77 -16.48 -8.12
C GLN A 27 -5.42 -16.06 -9.56
N GLN A 28 -4.99 -17.00 -10.41
CA GLN A 28 -4.74 -16.72 -11.81
C GLN A 28 -6.00 -16.24 -12.54
N SER A 29 -7.14 -16.90 -12.32
CA SER A 29 -8.41 -16.47 -12.92
C SER A 29 -8.83 -15.07 -12.48
N ILE A 30 -8.61 -14.69 -11.23
CA ILE A 30 -8.89 -13.32 -10.74
C ILE A 30 -7.95 -12.31 -11.41
N PHE A 31 -6.66 -12.64 -11.49
CA PHE A 31 -5.67 -11.78 -12.14
C PHE A 31 -6.03 -11.53 -13.61
N ASP A 32 -6.36 -12.58 -14.37
CA ASP A 32 -6.76 -12.48 -15.77
C ASP A 32 -8.00 -11.61 -15.95
N GLN A 33 -8.98 -11.71 -15.05
CA GLN A 33 -10.18 -10.88 -15.09
C GLN A 33 -9.87 -9.40 -14.80
N LEU A 34 -9.01 -9.11 -13.83
CA LEU A 34 -8.57 -7.74 -13.52
C LEU A 34 -7.80 -7.14 -14.70
N TYR A 35 -6.85 -7.89 -15.25
CA TYR A 35 -6.09 -7.50 -16.43
C TYR A 35 -7.01 -7.24 -17.62
N LYS A 36 -7.96 -8.15 -17.90
CA LYS A 36 -8.90 -7.99 -19.01
C LYS A 36 -9.81 -6.78 -18.83
N THR A 37 -10.20 -6.49 -17.59
CA THR A 37 -10.99 -5.30 -17.27
C THR A 37 -10.22 -4.03 -17.61
N ALA A 38 -8.94 -3.95 -17.25
CA ALA A 38 -8.09 -2.82 -17.59
C ALA A 38 -7.98 -2.63 -19.11
N GLU A 39 -7.74 -3.71 -19.87
CA GLU A 39 -7.71 -3.66 -21.35
C GLU A 39 -9.03 -3.14 -21.93
N LEU A 40 -10.18 -3.56 -21.39
CA LEU A 40 -11.48 -3.13 -21.87
C LEU A 40 -11.78 -1.66 -21.55
N ILE A 41 -11.34 -1.18 -20.39
CA ILE A 41 -11.43 0.24 -20.03
C ILE A 41 -10.59 1.08 -21.00
N GLU A 42 -9.34 0.68 -21.25
CA GLU A 42 -8.45 1.35 -22.19
C GLU A 42 -8.99 1.34 -23.63
N ALA A 43 -9.55 0.22 -24.07
CA ALA A 43 -10.17 0.07 -25.39
C ALA A 43 -11.52 0.80 -25.54
N GLY A 44 -11.99 1.52 -24.52
CA GLY A 44 -13.25 2.25 -24.56
C GLY A 44 -14.49 1.34 -24.60
N ASN A 45 -14.41 0.15 -23.99
CA ASN A 45 -15.51 -0.82 -23.93
C ASN A 45 -16.07 -0.96 -22.48
N PRO A 46 -16.78 0.08 -21.99
CA PRO A 46 -17.19 0.16 -20.59
C PRO A 46 -18.22 -0.90 -20.19
N VAL A 47 -19.06 -1.34 -21.13
CA VAL A 47 -20.13 -2.32 -20.87
C VAL A 47 -19.54 -3.69 -20.54
N GLN A 48 -18.54 -4.14 -21.32
CA GLN A 48 -17.88 -5.42 -21.05
C GLN A 48 -17.05 -5.35 -19.77
N ALA A 49 -16.33 -4.25 -19.54
CA ALA A 49 -15.57 -4.03 -18.30
C ALA A 49 -16.49 -4.09 -17.07
N GLN A 50 -17.64 -3.41 -17.11
CA GLN A 50 -18.64 -3.45 -16.04
C GLN A 50 -19.14 -4.88 -15.76
N GLY A 51 -19.34 -5.68 -16.81
CA GLY A 51 -19.74 -7.08 -16.66
C GLY A 51 -18.70 -7.95 -15.93
N ILE A 52 -17.40 -7.69 -16.13
CA ILE A 52 -16.34 -8.38 -15.40
C ILE A 52 -16.29 -7.90 -13.94
N LEU A 53 -16.32 -6.59 -13.71
CA LEU A 53 -16.31 -5.99 -12.37
C LEU A 53 -17.48 -6.50 -11.51
N ALA A 54 -18.67 -6.63 -12.09
CA ALA A 54 -19.85 -7.15 -11.40
C ALA A 54 -19.64 -8.59 -10.88
N ARG A 55 -18.97 -9.45 -11.66
CA ARG A 55 -18.64 -10.82 -11.20
C ARG A 55 -17.59 -10.81 -10.11
N LEU A 56 -16.52 -10.03 -10.30
CA LEU A 56 -15.45 -9.88 -9.31
C LEU A 56 -15.99 -9.36 -7.97
N ASN A 57 -17.04 -8.54 -7.99
CA ASN A 57 -17.69 -8.03 -6.78
C ASN A 57 -18.30 -9.13 -5.89
N HIS A 58 -18.67 -10.28 -6.46
CA HIS A 58 -19.15 -11.44 -5.70
C HIS A 58 -18.03 -12.36 -5.21
N GLN A 59 -16.82 -12.22 -5.76
CA GLN A 59 -15.68 -13.11 -5.48
C GLN A 59 -14.66 -12.49 -4.53
N LEU A 60 -14.56 -11.17 -4.51
CA LEU A 60 -13.52 -10.44 -3.78
C LEU A 60 -14.08 -9.81 -2.50
N SER A 61 -13.24 -9.82 -1.46
CA SER A 61 -13.54 -9.25 -0.15
C SER A 61 -12.39 -8.36 0.31
N PRO A 62 -12.67 -7.23 1.00
CA PRO A 62 -11.63 -6.40 1.61
C PRO A 62 -10.95 -7.08 2.81
N ILE A 63 -11.54 -8.17 3.31
CA ILE A 63 -11.03 -8.99 4.41
C ILE A 63 -10.71 -10.37 3.84
N GLY A 64 -9.50 -10.87 4.05
CA GLY A 64 -9.06 -12.15 3.49
C GLY A 64 -7.55 -12.25 3.40
N LYS A 65 -7.06 -13.14 2.53
CA LYS A 65 -5.63 -13.31 2.24
C LYS A 65 -5.07 -12.06 1.52
N PRO A 66 -3.75 -11.79 1.59
CA PRO A 66 -3.17 -10.59 0.97
C PRO A 66 -3.54 -10.38 -0.50
N PHE A 67 -3.54 -11.44 -1.31
CA PHE A 67 -3.92 -11.37 -2.72
C PHE A 67 -5.40 -10.97 -2.94
N GLU A 68 -6.33 -11.49 -2.13
CA GLU A 68 -7.75 -11.18 -2.24
C GLU A 68 -8.00 -9.71 -1.91
N ARG A 69 -7.37 -9.21 -0.84
CA ARG A 69 -7.46 -7.79 -0.45
C ARG A 69 -6.87 -6.87 -1.52
N ALA A 70 -5.70 -7.22 -2.07
CA ALA A 70 -5.08 -6.46 -3.15
C ALA A 70 -5.99 -6.43 -4.39
N SER A 71 -6.50 -7.60 -4.80
CA SER A 71 -7.43 -7.74 -5.93
C SER A 71 -8.71 -6.93 -5.71
N PHE A 72 -9.26 -6.93 -4.49
CA PHE A 72 -10.43 -6.14 -4.13
C PHE A 72 -10.20 -4.65 -4.36
N TYR A 73 -9.10 -4.09 -3.86
CA TYR A 73 -8.80 -2.65 -4.03
C TYR A 73 -8.43 -2.29 -5.47
N VAL A 74 -7.80 -3.18 -6.24
CA VAL A 74 -7.58 -2.98 -7.70
C VAL A 74 -8.92 -2.95 -8.43
N LYS A 75 -9.84 -3.86 -8.10
CA LYS A 75 -11.20 -3.86 -8.66
C LYS A 75 -11.94 -2.55 -8.35
N GLU A 76 -11.90 -2.07 -7.10
CA GLU A 76 -12.49 -0.78 -6.72
C GLU A 76 -11.89 0.38 -7.53
N ALA A 77 -10.57 0.40 -7.72
CA ALA A 77 -9.89 1.43 -8.52
C ALA A 77 -10.33 1.40 -9.99
N LEU A 78 -10.40 0.22 -10.61
CA LEU A 78 -10.89 0.04 -11.99
C LEU A 78 -12.37 0.48 -12.11
N GLN A 79 -13.19 0.17 -11.10
CA GLN A 79 -14.57 0.62 -11.05
C GLN A 79 -14.65 2.16 -10.96
N LEU A 80 -13.80 2.80 -10.14
CA LEU A 80 -13.74 4.27 -10.08
C LEU A 80 -13.28 4.90 -11.39
N MET A 81 -12.30 4.31 -12.09
CA MET A 81 -11.85 4.77 -13.40
C MET A 81 -12.98 4.70 -14.44
N LEU A 82 -13.75 3.62 -14.43
CA LEU A 82 -14.86 3.40 -15.35
C LEU A 82 -16.00 4.43 -15.18
N HIS A 83 -16.25 4.89 -13.95
CA HIS A 83 -17.32 5.84 -13.62
C HIS A 83 -16.83 7.30 -13.49
N SER A 84 -15.52 7.54 -13.49
CA SER A 84 -14.96 8.88 -13.29
C SER A 84 -15.05 9.72 -14.56
N ASN A 85 -16.04 10.62 -14.62
CA ASN A 85 -16.06 11.77 -15.54
C ASN A 85 -15.18 12.94 -15.03
N GLY A 86 -14.01 12.65 -14.43
CA GLY A 86 -12.98 13.65 -14.11
C GLY A 86 -13.20 14.56 -12.89
N ASN A 87 -14.36 14.55 -12.22
CA ASN A 87 -14.73 15.66 -11.31
C ASN A 87 -14.86 15.37 -9.80
N ASN A 88 -14.58 14.16 -9.30
CA ASN A 88 -14.94 13.82 -7.90
C ASN A 88 -13.87 13.08 -7.08
N LEU A 89 -12.58 13.26 -7.35
CA LEU A 89 -11.55 12.51 -6.62
C LEU A 89 -11.09 13.14 -5.30
N ASN A 90 -11.34 14.43 -5.04
CA ASN A 90 -10.65 15.13 -3.93
C ASN A 90 -11.53 16.10 -3.14
N ALA A 91 -12.71 15.66 -2.69
CA ALA A 91 -13.42 16.43 -1.66
C ALA A 91 -12.72 16.22 -0.31
N PHE A 92 -11.93 17.20 0.14
CA PHE A 92 -11.39 17.22 1.49
C PHE A 92 -12.55 17.12 2.49
N SER A 93 -12.54 16.05 3.29
CA SER A 93 -13.47 15.87 4.41
C SER A 93 -12.67 15.76 5.71
N PRO A 94 -13.04 16.49 6.78
CA PRO A 94 -12.39 16.35 8.09
C PRO A 94 -12.33 14.90 8.58
N ILE A 95 -13.36 14.11 8.27
CA ILE A 95 -13.43 12.69 8.63
C ILE A 95 -12.39 11.88 7.86
N SER A 96 -12.25 12.12 6.54
CA SER A 96 -11.22 11.48 5.71
C SER A 96 -9.80 11.81 6.21
N PHE A 97 -9.57 13.05 6.62
CA PHE A 97 -8.28 13.47 7.19
C PHE A 97 -7.94 12.73 8.49
N ILE A 98 -8.90 12.57 9.40
CA ILE A 98 -8.72 11.79 10.64
C ILE A 98 -8.38 10.33 10.32
N PHE A 99 -9.08 9.71 9.37
CA PHE A 99 -8.76 8.35 8.94
C PHE A 99 -7.38 8.25 8.30
N LYS A 100 -6.95 9.26 7.53
CA LYS A 100 -5.60 9.31 6.94
C LYS A 100 -4.52 9.36 8.03
N ILE A 101 -4.71 10.14 9.09
CA ILE A 101 -3.80 10.18 10.25
C ILE A 101 -3.74 8.81 10.92
N GLY A 102 -4.90 8.19 11.19
CA GLY A 102 -4.97 6.87 11.81
C GLY A 102 -4.25 5.80 10.97
N ALA A 103 -4.51 5.77 9.66
CA ALA A 103 -3.87 4.84 8.74
C ALA A 103 -2.35 5.03 8.67
N TYR A 104 -1.88 6.28 8.61
CA TYR A 104 -0.46 6.59 8.62
C TYR A 104 0.22 6.12 9.91
N LYS A 105 -0.39 6.40 11.07
CA LYS A 105 0.10 5.93 12.37
C LYS A 105 0.19 4.40 12.40
N SER A 106 -0.91 3.70 12.09
CA SER A 106 -0.91 2.24 12.08
C SER A 106 0.10 1.65 11.11
N PHE A 107 0.26 2.24 9.92
CA PHE A 107 1.28 1.81 8.96
C PHE A 107 2.70 1.98 9.52
N SER A 108 2.99 3.11 10.16
CA SER A 108 4.30 3.35 10.80
C SER A 108 4.59 2.39 11.95
N GLU A 109 3.58 1.91 12.67
CA GLU A 109 3.75 0.98 13.79
C GLU A 109 4.04 -0.46 13.33
N ILE A 110 3.53 -0.85 12.15
CA ILE A 110 3.64 -2.23 11.63
C ILE A 110 4.70 -2.39 10.53
N SER A 111 5.13 -1.31 9.90
CA SER A 111 6.02 -1.33 8.73
C SER A 111 7.18 -0.35 8.90
N PRO A 112 8.43 -0.79 8.66
CA PRO A 112 9.61 0.08 8.79
C PRO A 112 9.79 1.02 7.59
N VAL A 113 9.01 0.86 6.51
CA VAL A 113 9.23 1.56 5.22
C VAL A 113 9.29 3.07 5.40
N LEU A 114 8.38 3.62 6.20
CA LEU A 114 8.27 5.06 6.41
C LEU A 114 9.42 5.59 7.26
N GLN A 115 9.79 4.93 8.36
CA GLN A 115 10.95 5.36 9.15
C GLN A 115 12.25 5.17 8.36
N PHE A 116 12.38 4.08 7.61
CA PHE A 116 13.55 3.81 6.78
C PHE A 116 13.77 4.93 5.76
N ALA A 117 12.73 5.34 5.03
CA ALA A 117 12.80 6.44 4.08
C ALA A 117 13.20 7.75 4.79
N ASN A 118 12.52 8.09 5.88
CA ASN A 118 12.77 9.33 6.62
C ASN A 118 14.19 9.39 7.21
N PHE A 119 14.64 8.35 7.90
CA PHE A 119 15.96 8.33 8.52
C PHE A 119 17.08 8.28 7.49
N THR A 120 16.91 7.51 6.41
CA THR A 120 17.91 7.47 5.34
C THR A 120 18.05 8.85 4.68
N CYS A 121 16.93 9.51 4.35
CA CYS A 121 16.95 10.87 3.81
C CYS A 121 17.56 11.87 4.80
N ASN A 122 17.17 11.80 6.08
CA ASN A 122 17.69 12.67 7.11
C ASN A 122 19.21 12.50 7.24
N GLN A 123 19.73 11.28 7.31
CA GLN A 123 21.17 11.04 7.40
C GLN A 123 21.94 11.64 6.23
N VAL A 124 21.45 11.47 4.99
CA VAL A 124 22.07 12.09 3.81
C VAL A 124 22.03 13.61 3.87
N LEU A 125 20.89 14.20 4.26
CA LEU A 125 20.78 15.65 4.45
C LEU A 125 21.71 16.13 5.55
N ILE A 126 21.83 15.35 6.63
CA ILE A 126 22.68 15.68 7.75
C ILE A 126 24.13 15.76 7.25
N GLU A 127 24.65 14.71 6.63
CA GLU A 127 26.00 14.70 6.08
C GLU A 127 26.25 15.85 5.08
N ALA A 128 25.31 16.07 4.16
CA ALA A 128 25.45 17.11 3.14
C ALA A 128 25.43 18.54 3.71
N LEU A 129 24.70 18.76 4.81
CA LEU A 129 24.47 20.08 5.40
C LEU A 129 25.41 20.40 6.58
N GLU A 130 26.40 19.54 6.86
CA GLU A 130 27.26 19.64 8.04
C GLU A 130 27.93 21.01 8.24
N ARG A 131 28.28 21.70 7.15
CA ARG A 131 29.03 22.96 7.17
C ARG A 131 28.17 24.20 6.97
N PHE A 132 26.84 24.07 7.02
CA PHE A 132 25.91 25.15 6.71
C PHE A 132 25.10 25.57 7.94
N ASP A 133 25.21 26.85 8.31
CA ASP A 133 24.49 27.42 9.45
C ASP A 133 23.08 27.91 9.10
N ARG A 134 22.71 27.90 7.81
CA ARG A 134 21.39 28.29 7.30
C ARG A 134 20.90 27.28 6.29
N ILE A 135 19.82 26.59 6.63
CA ILE A 135 19.23 25.51 5.86
C ILE A 135 17.82 25.94 5.44
N HIS A 136 17.53 25.87 4.13
CA HIS A 136 16.17 26.03 3.61
C HIS A 136 15.78 24.78 2.84
N ILE A 137 14.78 24.08 3.36
CA ILE A 137 14.20 22.88 2.78
C ILE A 137 12.90 23.26 2.06
N VAL A 138 12.72 22.77 0.83
CA VAL A 138 11.47 22.83 0.09
C VAL A 138 10.94 21.41 -0.03
N ASP A 139 9.78 21.15 0.54
CA ASP A 139 9.13 19.85 0.55
C ASP A 139 7.82 19.91 -0.24
N PHE A 140 7.72 19.05 -1.25
CA PHE A 140 6.57 18.96 -2.13
C PHE A 140 5.46 18.03 -1.60
N ASP A 141 5.74 17.26 -0.55
CA ASP A 141 4.75 16.41 0.12
C ASP A 141 5.11 16.25 1.60
N ILE A 142 4.92 17.35 2.36
CA ILE A 142 5.25 17.39 3.79
C ILE A 142 4.50 16.34 4.62
N GLY A 143 3.38 15.82 4.10
CA GLY A 143 2.51 14.87 4.79
C GLY A 143 2.13 15.38 6.18
N PHE A 144 2.57 14.67 7.22
CA PHE A 144 2.35 15.02 8.63
C PHE A 144 3.58 15.63 9.31
N GLY A 145 4.64 15.93 8.57
CA GLY A 145 5.86 16.58 9.08
C GLY A 145 6.77 15.69 9.93
N VAL A 146 6.55 14.37 9.96
CA VAL A 146 7.30 13.42 10.81
C VAL A 146 8.78 13.31 10.43
N GLN A 147 9.10 13.43 9.14
CA GLN A 147 10.49 13.49 8.70
C GLN A 147 11.20 14.70 9.31
N TRP A 148 10.58 15.87 9.25
CA TRP A 148 11.21 17.11 9.69
C TRP A 148 11.32 17.22 11.21
N SER A 149 10.40 16.64 11.97
CA SER A 149 10.54 16.57 13.42
C SER A 149 11.75 15.73 13.84
N SER A 150 11.97 14.58 13.20
CA SER A 150 13.17 13.77 13.43
C SER A 150 14.46 14.46 12.93
N PHE A 151 14.41 15.12 11.77
CA PHE A 151 15.55 15.88 11.25
C PHE A 151 15.97 17.03 12.18
N MET A 152 15.01 17.79 12.71
CA MET A 152 15.29 18.85 13.69
C MET A 152 15.93 18.32 14.96
N GLN A 153 15.50 17.14 15.43
CA GLN A 153 16.13 16.48 16.58
C GLN A 153 17.58 16.10 16.28
N GLU A 154 17.85 15.51 15.12
CA GLU A 154 19.21 15.15 14.68
C GLU A 154 20.11 16.39 14.52
N LEU A 155 19.58 17.50 14.02
CA LEU A 155 20.34 18.77 13.90
C LEU A 155 20.80 19.29 15.27
N VAL A 156 19.94 19.24 16.29
CA VAL A 156 20.30 19.70 17.65
C VAL A 156 21.39 18.83 18.26
N LEU A 157 21.40 17.53 17.98
CA LEU A 157 22.35 16.57 18.55
C LEU A 157 23.78 16.70 18.00
N ARG A 158 24.00 17.45 16.91
CA ARG A 158 25.32 17.58 16.28
C ARG A 158 26.38 18.36 17.05
N GLY A 159 26.01 19.16 18.05
CA GLY A 159 26.97 19.87 18.90
C GLY A 159 27.69 21.07 18.27
N ASN A 160 27.49 21.38 16.98
CA ASN A 160 28.13 22.51 16.28
C ASN A 160 27.34 23.83 16.35
N GLY A 161 26.37 23.93 17.26
CA GLY A 161 25.38 25.02 17.31
C GLY A 161 24.12 24.69 16.52
N ILE A 162 23.03 25.40 16.79
CA ILE A 162 21.72 25.15 16.15
C ILE A 162 21.67 25.98 14.85
N PRO A 163 21.62 25.36 13.66
CA PRO A 163 21.50 26.09 12.42
C PRO A 163 20.12 26.74 12.30
N SER A 164 20.04 27.86 11.56
CA SER A 164 18.77 28.44 11.16
C SER A 164 18.10 27.51 10.14
N LEU A 165 16.91 27.01 10.47
CA LEU A 165 16.14 26.12 9.60
C LEU A 165 14.86 26.81 9.13
N LYS A 166 14.64 26.80 7.82
CA LYS A 166 13.38 27.16 7.17
C LYS A 166 12.86 25.97 6.39
N ILE A 167 11.58 25.67 6.50
CA ILE A 167 10.91 24.64 5.71
C ILE A 167 9.75 25.29 4.97
N THR A 168 9.65 25.02 3.68
CA THR A 168 8.51 25.42 2.83
C THR A 168 7.79 24.16 2.36
N ALA A 169 6.55 23.99 2.78
CA ALA A 169 5.65 22.97 2.25
C ALA A 169 4.87 23.54 1.06
N VAL A 170 4.80 22.78 -0.02
CA VAL A 170 4.06 23.13 -1.25
C VAL A 170 2.67 22.51 -1.24
#